data_AF-A0A2J8S2Z2-F1
#
_entry.id   AF-A0A2J8S2Z2-F1
#
_cell.length_a   1.000
_cell.length_b   1.000
_cell.length_c   1.000
_cell.angle_alpha   90.00
_cell.angle_beta   90.00
_cell.angle_gamma   90.00
#
_symmetry.space_group_name_H-M   'P 1'
#
loop_
_entity.id
_entity.type
_entity.pdbx_description
1 polymer ?
#
loop_
_entity_poly.entity_id
_entity_poly.type
_entity_poly.pdbx_seq_one_letter_code
_entity_poly.pdbx_strand_id
1 'polypeptide(L)'
;FIYQLYSEEGKGVFDCRKNVLGHMQQGGAPSPFDRNFGTKISARAMEWITAKLKEARGRGKKFTTDDSVCVLGISKRNVIFQPVAELKKQTDFETVSIWPPR
;
A
#
# COMPACT_ATOMS: atom_id res chain seq x y z
N PHE A 1 13.69 -25.78 7.19
CA PHE A 1 15.04 -25.29 6.86
C PHE A 1 15.61 -24.38 7.94
N ILE A 2 15.39 -23.05 7.95
CA ILE A 2 16.10 -22.12 8.86
C ILE A 2 16.06 -22.53 10.34
N TYR A 3 14.88 -22.85 10.88
CA TYR A 3 14.76 -23.32 12.27
C TYR A 3 15.64 -24.56 12.55
N GLN A 4 15.62 -25.55 11.65
CA GLN A 4 16.40 -26.77 11.82
C GLN A 4 17.90 -26.49 11.72
N LEU A 5 18.33 -25.65 10.76
CA LEU A 5 19.73 -25.26 10.62
C LEU A 5 20.27 -24.64 11.91
N TYR A 6 19.56 -23.69 12.49
CA TYR A 6 19.98 -23.01 13.73
C TYR A 6 19.94 -23.94 14.95
N SER A 7 18.93 -24.82 15.05
CA SER A 7 18.88 -25.80 16.13
C SER A 7 20.01 -26.83 16.08
N GLU A 8 20.45 -27.20 14.87
CA GLU A 8 21.51 -28.19 14.68
C GLU A 8 22.91 -27.59 14.93
N GLU A 9 23.20 -26.40 14.38
CA GLU A 9 24.50 -25.75 14.56
C GLU A 9 24.68 -25.13 15.96
N GLY A 10 23.58 -24.80 16.66
CA GLY A 10 23.60 -24.18 18.00
C GLY A 10 23.75 -25.16 19.18
N LYS A 11 23.87 -26.47 18.92
CA LYS A 11 23.89 -27.52 19.96
C LYS A 11 24.96 -27.24 21.01
N GLY A 12 24.53 -27.24 22.28
CA GLY A 12 25.40 -26.97 23.43
C GLY A 12 25.64 -25.49 23.73
N VAL A 13 25.09 -24.56 22.93
CA VAL A 13 25.21 -23.11 23.12
C VAL A 13 23.85 -22.45 23.32
N PHE A 14 22.86 -22.76 22.47
CA PHE A 14 21.49 -22.21 22.59
C PHE A 14 20.42 -23.15 21.98
N ASP A 15 19.16 -22.93 22.35
CA ASP A 15 18.00 -23.58 21.72
C ASP A 15 17.21 -22.58 20.84
N CYS A 16 16.38 -23.12 19.94
CA CYS A 16 15.54 -22.32 19.05
C CYS A 16 14.07 -22.65 19.25
N ARG A 17 13.20 -21.67 18.99
CA ARG A 17 11.74 -21.85 18.87
C ARG A 17 11.25 -21.18 17.60
N LYS A 18 10.31 -21.82 16.89
CA LYS A 18 9.66 -21.27 15.70
C LYS A 18 8.20 -20.96 16.02
N ASN A 19 7.78 -19.73 15.71
CA ASN A 19 6.38 -19.34 15.70
C ASN A 19 6.03 -18.70 14.35
N VAL A 20 4.89 -19.12 13.78
CA VAL A 20 4.31 -18.51 12.58
C VAL A 20 3.05 -17.78 13.04
N LEU A 21 3.09 -16.45 13.03
CA LEU A 21 2.01 -15.61 13.58
C LEU A 21 0.69 -15.73 12.78
N GLY A 22 0.80 -15.88 11.46
CA GLY A 22 -0.35 -16.00 10.58
C GLY A 22 -1.29 -14.79 10.66
N HIS A 23 -2.59 -15.06 10.70
CA HIS A 23 -3.65 -14.04 10.63
C HIS A 23 -3.65 -13.02 11.77
N MET A 24 -3.00 -13.32 12.90
CA MET A 24 -2.85 -12.36 13.99
C MET A 24 -2.14 -11.07 13.55
N GLN A 25 -1.33 -11.13 12.48
CA GLN A 25 -0.64 -9.97 11.91
C GLN A 25 -1.57 -8.96 11.23
N GLN A 26 -2.82 -9.33 10.92
CA GLN A 26 -3.84 -8.36 10.47
C GLN A 26 -4.24 -7.39 11.60
N GLY A 27 -3.95 -7.75 12.85
CA GLY A 27 -4.35 -7.01 14.04
C GLY A 27 -5.76 -7.34 14.50
N GLY A 28 -6.16 -6.71 15.60
CA GLY A 28 -7.53 -6.72 16.12
C GLY A 28 -8.20 -5.38 15.85
N ALA A 29 -8.40 -4.58 16.90
CA ALA A 29 -8.81 -3.20 16.73
C ALA A 29 -7.68 -2.39 16.05
N PRO A 30 -7.98 -1.56 15.03
CA PRO A 30 -6.96 -0.76 14.35
C PRO A 30 -6.33 0.22 15.34
N SER A 31 -5.03 0.49 15.18
CA SER A 31 -4.31 1.41 16.05
C SER A 31 -4.82 2.85 15.88
N PRO A 32 -4.58 3.76 16.84
CA PRO A 32 -4.89 5.18 16.64
C PRO A 32 -4.21 5.79 15.40
N PHE A 33 -3.02 5.29 15.04
CA PHE A 33 -2.34 5.69 13.82
C PHE A 33 -3.15 5.29 12.57
N ASP A 34 -3.57 4.04 12.47
CA ASP A 34 -4.33 3.53 11.31
C ASP A 34 -5.66 4.26 11.16
N ARG A 35 -6.35 4.56 12.27
CA ARG A 35 -7.61 5.32 12.27
C ARG A 35 -7.42 6.74 11.74
N ASN A 36 -6.40 7.43 12.26
CA ASN A 36 -6.09 8.80 11.84
C ASN A 36 -5.59 8.84 10.41
N PHE A 37 -4.76 7.87 10.01
CA PHE A 37 -4.23 7.77 8.66
C PHE A 37 -5.36 7.50 7.66
N GLY A 38 -6.22 6.52 7.93
CA GLY A 38 -7.41 6.24 7.12
C GLY A 38 -8.30 7.48 6.96
N THR A 39 -8.59 8.18 8.06
CA THR A 39 -9.39 9.41 8.00
C THR A 39 -8.73 10.50 7.14
N LYS A 40 -7.43 10.74 7.31
CA LYS A 40 -6.69 11.76 6.56
C LYS A 40 -6.61 11.45 5.07
N ILE A 41 -6.30 10.20 4.71
CA ILE A 41 -6.17 9.81 3.31
C ILE A 41 -7.53 9.79 2.61
N SER A 42 -8.59 9.35 3.30
CA SER A 42 -9.96 9.38 2.77
C SER A 42 -10.47 10.81 2.55
N ALA A 43 -10.23 11.73 3.48
CA ALA A 43 -10.58 13.14 3.30
C ALA A 43 -9.88 13.72 2.06
N ARG A 44 -8.58 13.45 1.91
CA ARG A 44 -7.80 13.91 0.77
C ARG A 44 -8.29 13.33 -0.56
N ALA A 45 -8.67 12.05 -0.58
CA ALA A 45 -9.27 11.42 -1.75
C ALA A 45 -10.59 12.09 -2.14
N MET A 46 -11.45 12.39 -1.17
CA MET A 46 -12.75 13.03 -1.42
C MET A 46 -12.62 14.47 -1.94
N GLU A 47 -11.65 15.22 -1.41
CA GLU A 47 -11.30 16.54 -1.93
C GLU A 47 -10.92 16.47 -3.42
N TRP A 48 -10.10 15.49 -3.79
CA TRP A 48 -9.66 15.29 -5.17
C TRP A 48 -10.80 14.87 -6.10
N ILE A 49 -11.66 13.95 -5.68
CA ILE A 49 -12.84 13.54 -6.45
C ILE A 49 -13.74 14.76 -6.69
N THR A 50 -13.99 15.56 -5.65
CA THR A 50 -14.83 16.76 -5.75
C THR A 50 -14.24 17.80 -6.71
N ALA A 51 -12.92 17.98 -6.70
CA ALA A 51 -12.23 18.86 -7.64
C ALA A 51 -12.40 18.36 -9.09
N LYS A 52 -12.16 17.07 -9.36
CA LYS A 52 -12.36 16.48 -10.69
C LYS A 52 -13.80 16.57 -11.20
N LEU A 53 -14.79 16.39 -10.33
CA LEU A 53 -16.20 16.57 -10.68
C LEU A 53 -16.54 18.03 -11.03
N LYS A 54 -15.93 19.01 -10.36
CA LYS A 54 -16.12 20.44 -10.68
C LYS A 54 -15.49 20.80 -12.03
N GLU A 55 -14.30 20.28 -12.33
CA GLU A 55 -13.62 20.45 -13.62
C GLU A 55 -14.45 19.87 -14.77
N ALA A 56 -15.15 18.76 -14.53
CA ALA A 56 -15.99 18.10 -15.52
C ALA A 56 -17.32 18.82 -15.82
N ARG A 57 -17.58 20.02 -15.27
CA ARG A 57 -18.80 20.81 -15.53
C ARG A 57 -18.82 21.36 -16.97
N GLY A 58 -19.24 20.51 -17.91
CA GLY A 58 -19.62 20.84 -19.27
C GLY A 58 -20.46 19.70 -19.86
N ARG A 59 -21.64 19.99 -20.43
CA ARG A 59 -22.53 18.97 -21.00
C ARG A 59 -21.79 18.20 -22.12
N GLY A 60 -21.70 16.87 -21.97
CA GLY A 60 -21.37 15.95 -23.08
C GLY A 60 -19.88 15.66 -23.33
N LYS A 61 -18.93 16.23 -22.59
CA LYS A 61 -17.51 15.90 -22.72
C LYS A 61 -17.11 14.81 -21.72
N LYS A 62 -16.61 13.68 -22.23
CA LYS A 62 -15.97 12.66 -21.38
C LYS A 62 -14.62 13.19 -20.90
N PHE A 63 -14.48 13.41 -19.60
CA PHE A 63 -13.21 13.76 -18.95
C PHE A 63 -12.55 12.48 -18.41
N THR A 64 -12.23 11.56 -19.32
CA THR A 64 -11.61 10.27 -19.00
C THR A 64 -10.19 10.26 -19.56
N THR A 65 -9.30 10.91 -18.84
CA THR A 65 -7.85 10.88 -19.06
C THR A 65 -7.21 9.92 -18.05
N ASP A 66 -6.01 9.42 -18.30
CA ASP A 66 -5.35 8.45 -17.41
C ASP A 66 -5.20 8.96 -15.96
N ASP A 67 -5.15 10.27 -15.76
CA ASP A 67 -5.11 10.92 -14.45
C ASP A 67 -6.45 10.88 -13.69
N SER A 68 -7.56 10.48 -14.32
CA SER A 68 -8.84 10.30 -13.64
C SER A 68 -8.90 9.00 -12.83
N VAL A 69 -7.94 8.09 -13.03
CA VAL A 69 -7.83 6.81 -12.31
C VAL A 69 -6.45 6.71 -11.67
N CYS A 70 -6.40 6.91 -10.35
CA CYS A 70 -5.14 7.00 -9.61
C CYS A 70 -5.17 6.22 -8.29
N VAL A 71 -3.99 5.81 -7.82
CA VAL A 71 -3.76 5.42 -6.43
C VAL A 71 -3.36 6.64 -5.63
N LEU A 72 -4.01 6.84 -4.49
CA LEU A 72 -3.59 7.81 -3.49
C LEU A 72 -2.65 7.11 -2.50
N GLY A 73 -1.38 7.51 -2.49
CA GLY A 73 -0.34 6.88 -1.68
C GLY A 73 0.58 7.90 -1.01
N ILE A 74 1.41 7.42 -0.08
CA ILE A 74 2.52 8.21 0.46
C ILE A 74 3.78 7.86 -0.33
N SER A 75 4.46 8.87 -0.86
CA SER A 75 5.82 8.74 -1.38
C SER A 75 6.74 9.69 -0.64
N LYS A 76 7.78 9.12 0.00
CA LYS A 76 8.69 9.83 0.91
C LYS A 76 7.92 10.54 2.04
N ARG A 77 7.73 11.85 1.93
CA ARG A 77 7.05 12.70 2.93
C ARG A 77 5.71 13.23 2.47
N ASN A 78 5.31 12.95 1.22
CA ASN A 78 4.16 13.59 0.58
C ASN A 78 3.07 12.57 0.24
N VAL A 79 1.82 13.01 0.34
CA VAL A 79 0.66 12.27 -0.17
C VAL A 79 0.45 12.66 -1.63
N ILE A 80 0.49 11.68 -2.53
CA ILE A 80 0.45 11.90 -3.99
C ILE A 80 -0.62 11.04 -4.65
N PHE A 81 -1.21 11.58 -5.72
CA PHE A 81 -2.09 10.85 -6.63
C PHE A 81 -1.26 10.38 -7.82
N GLN A 82 -1.13 9.08 -8.01
CA GLN A 82 -0.36 8.48 -9.10
C GLN A 82 -1.29 7.71 -10.05
N PRO A 83 -1.32 8.03 -11.35
CA PRO A 83 -2.12 7.29 -12.33
C PRO A 83 -1.80 5.79 -12.33
N VAL A 84 -2.82 4.94 -12.39
CA VAL A 84 -2.63 3.48 -12.38
C VAL A 84 -1.85 3.01 -13.60
N ALA A 85 -1.98 3.71 -14.73
CA ALA A 85 -1.22 3.45 -15.95
C ALA A 85 0.31 3.57 -15.75
N GLU A 86 0.75 4.52 -14.91
CA GLU A 86 2.17 4.69 -14.57
C GLU A 86 2.64 3.61 -13.59
N LEU A 87 1.80 3.27 -12.62
CA LEU A 87 2.11 2.24 -11.62
C LEU A 87 2.31 0.87 -12.25
N LYS A 88 1.60 0.55 -13.33
CA LYS A 88 1.79 -0.70 -14.09
C LYS A 88 3.26 -0.96 -14.47
N LYS A 89 4.06 0.09 -14.72
CA LYS A 89 5.49 -0.06 -15.08
C LYS A 89 6.39 -0.34 -13.86
N GLN A 90 5.91 -0.03 -12.66
CA GLN A 90 6.63 -0.18 -11.38
C GLN A 90 6.11 -1.39 -10.58
N THR A 91 5.02 -2.01 -11.05
CA THR A 91 4.42 -3.19 -10.42
C THR A 91 4.98 -4.46 -11.05
N ASP A 92 5.52 -5.33 -10.19
CA ASP A 92 5.69 -6.74 -10.50
C ASP A 92 4.36 -7.46 -10.24
N PHE A 93 3.72 -7.92 -11.32
CA PHE A 93 2.44 -8.62 -11.27
C PHE A 93 2.56 -10.11 -10.92
N GLU A 94 3.76 -10.70 -11.02
CA GLU A 94 3.99 -12.10 -10.64
C GLU A 94 4.07 -12.22 -9.11
N THR A 95 4.80 -11.31 -8.47
CA THR A 95 4.95 -11.28 -7.01
C THR A 95 3.93 -10.36 -6.32
N VAL A 96 3.10 -9.65 -7.08
CA VAL A 96 2.09 -8.69 -6.60
C VAL A 96 2.73 -7.63 -5.69
N SER A 97 3.81 -7.03 -6.15
CA SER A 97 4.56 -6.02 -5.39
C SER A 97 4.91 -4.80 -6.25
N ILE A 98 4.91 -3.61 -5.63
CA ILE A 98 5.38 -2.38 -6.27
C ILE A 98 6.77 -2.09 -5.71
N TRP A 99 7.77 -2.13 -6.59
CA TRP A 99 9.13 -1.73 -6.24
C TRP A 99 9.51 -0.52 -7.08
N PRO A 100 10.18 0.49 -6.49
CA PRO A 100 10.86 1.47 -7.32
C PRO A 100 11.85 0.72 -8.22
N PRO A 101 11.95 1.06 -9.51
CA PRO A 101 13.02 0.53 -10.35
C PRO A 101 14.35 0.83 -9.66
N ARG A 102 15.20 -0.21 -9.54
CA ARG A 102 16.56 -0.09 -9.00
C ARG A 102 17.38 0.91 -9.80
#